data_AF-A0A932LXI6-F1
#
_entry.id   AF-A0A932LXI6-F1
#
_cell.length_a   1.000
_cell.length_b   1.000
_cell.length_c   1.000
_cell.angle_alpha   90.00
_cell.angle_beta   90.00
_cell.angle_gamma   90.00
#
_symmetry.space_group_name_H-M   'P 1'
#
loop_
_entity.id
_entity.type
_entity.pdbx_description
1 polymer ?
#
loop_
_entity_poly.entity_id
_entity_poly.type
_entity_poly.pdbx_seq_one_letter_code
_entity_poly.pdbx_strand_id
1 'polypeptide(L)'
;EQLAGIGGSRHLGFGKERVRSLPDAIAKVLAEHVGMIEAEEQSAAQLTLPERTGPPIKVGDPCPDCGEATLAYEEGCLKCYGCGFAEC
;
A
#
# COMPACT_ATOMS: atom_id res chain seq x y z
N GLU A 1 -2.72 -2.43 19.89
CA GLU A 1 -3.27 -1.06 19.74
C GLU A 1 -2.24 0.07 19.77
N GLN A 2 -1.16 0.02 20.58
CA GLN A 2 -0.22 1.16 20.70
C GLN A 2 0.58 1.54 19.43
N LEU A 3 0.71 0.64 18.46
CA LEU A 3 1.53 0.84 17.26
C LEU A 3 0.69 1.09 15.99
N ALA A 4 -0.62 0.86 16.06
CA ALA A 4 -1.53 1.00 14.93
C ALA A 4 -1.91 2.46 14.70
N GLY A 5 -1.93 2.91 13.46
CA GLY A 5 -2.33 4.27 13.11
C GLY A 5 -1.26 5.34 13.32
N ILE A 6 -0.04 4.96 13.74
CA ILE A 6 1.10 5.88 13.73
C ILE A 6 1.59 6.03 12.29
N GLY A 7 1.37 7.21 11.71
CA GLY A 7 1.86 7.55 10.38
C GLY A 7 3.33 7.95 10.38
N GLY A 8 4.07 7.50 9.37
CA GLY A 8 5.41 7.95 9.05
C GLY A 8 5.37 9.00 7.95
N SER A 9 6.54 9.49 7.53
CA SER A 9 6.63 10.42 6.40
C SER A 9 6.23 9.80 5.06
N ARG A 10 6.19 8.46 4.97
CA ARG A 10 5.95 7.71 3.73
C ARG A 10 4.88 6.66 3.97
N HIS A 11 4.04 6.41 2.98
CA HIS A 11 3.08 5.33 2.97
C HIS A 11 3.30 4.44 1.75
N LEU A 12 3.16 3.13 1.93
CA LEU A 12 3.37 2.10 0.91
C LEU A 12 2.11 1.27 0.75
N GLY A 13 1.81 0.84 -0.48
CA GLY A 13 0.67 0.03 -0.85
C GLY A 13 -0.64 0.81 -0.98
N PHE A 14 -1.68 0.07 -1.37
CA PHE A 14 -3.03 0.59 -1.61
C PHE A 14 -4.07 -0.09 -0.72
N GLY A 15 -5.21 0.58 -0.51
CA GLY A 15 -6.37 0.00 0.17
C GLY A 15 -6.11 -0.35 1.64
N LYS A 16 -6.72 -1.46 2.10
CA LYS A 16 -6.60 -1.96 3.48
C LYS A 16 -5.17 -2.43 3.80
N GLU A 17 -4.44 -2.87 2.79
CA GLU A 17 -3.05 -3.32 2.87
C GLU A 17 -2.05 -2.16 2.96
N ARG A 18 -2.48 -0.90 2.75
CA ARG A 18 -1.61 0.27 2.82
C ARG A 18 -0.94 0.41 4.19
N VAL A 19 0.39 0.38 4.21
CA VAL A 19 1.25 0.57 5.38
C VAL A 19 1.61 2.04 5.51
N ARG A 20 1.30 2.66 6.64
CA ARG A 20 1.57 4.08 6.86
C ARG A 20 2.94 4.37 7.48
N SER A 21 3.59 3.36 8.06
CA SER A 21 4.89 3.47 8.71
C SER A 21 5.44 2.09 9.08
N LEU A 22 6.71 2.04 9.50
CA LEU A 22 7.33 0.83 10.03
C LEU A 22 6.58 0.26 11.26
N PRO A 23 6.25 1.05 12.32
CA PRO A 23 5.48 0.52 13.44
C PRO A 23 4.06 0.06 13.05
N ASP A 24 3.43 0.70 12.06
CA ASP A 24 2.11 0.31 11.55
C ASP A 24 2.17 -1.07 10.86
N ALA A 25 3.25 -1.34 10.10
CA ALA A 25 3.50 -2.66 9.51
C ALA A 25 3.61 -3.75 10.57
N ILE A 26 4.39 -3.48 11.63
CA ILE A 26 4.55 -4.41 12.76
C ILE A 26 3.21 -4.65 13.45
N ALA A 27 2.41 -3.60 13.64
CA ALA A 27 1.10 -3.70 14.27
C ALA A 27 0.16 -4.62 13.48
N LYS A 28 0.14 -4.52 12.14
CA LYS A 28 -0.69 -5.38 11.27
C LYS A 28 -0.30 -6.85 11.41
N VAL A 29 0.99 -7.17 11.26
CA VAL A 29 1.49 -8.55 11.36
C VAL A 29 1.22 -9.16 12.73
N LEU A 30 1.39 -8.37 13.80
CA LEU A 30 1.08 -8.83 15.16
C LEU A 30 -0.42 -9.07 15.34
N ALA A 31 -1.26 -8.21 14.79
CA ALA A 31 -2.72 -8.36 14.89
C ALA A 31 -3.23 -9.58 14.09
N GLU A 32 -2.62 -9.87 12.93
CA GLU A 32 -2.84 -11.11 12.18
C GLU A 32 -2.38 -12.35 12.97
N HIS A 33 -1.18 -12.31 13.55
CA HIS A 33 -0.59 -13.47 14.23
C HIS A 33 -1.28 -13.81 15.56
N VAL A 34 -1.76 -12.81 16.29
CA VAL A 34 -2.45 -13.00 17.58
C VAL A 34 -3.93 -13.35 17.39
N GLY A 35 -4.43 -13.34 16.13
CA GLY A 35 -5.83 -13.62 15.83
C GLY A 35 -6.80 -12.55 16.34
N MET A 36 -6.30 -11.34 16.59
CA MET A 36 -7.10 -10.16 16.98
C MET A 36 -7.76 -9.48 15.77
N ILE A 37 -7.38 -9.89 14.56
CA ILE A 37 -8.13 -9.63 13.35
C ILE A 37 -8.84 -10.95 13.05
N GLU A 38 -10.13 -11.05 13.41
CA GLU A 38 -11.02 -11.92 12.65
C GLU A 38 -10.86 -11.46 11.21
N ALA A 39 -10.30 -12.31 10.36
CA ALA A 39 -10.28 -12.05 8.94
C ALA A 39 -11.74 -11.90 8.51
N GLU A 40 -12.24 -10.67 8.52
CA GLU A 40 -13.43 -10.27 7.80
C GLU A 40 -13.05 -10.27 6.32
N GLU A 41 -12.72 -11.48 5.84
CA GLU A 41 -13.16 -11.95 4.54
C GLU A 41 -14.63 -11.54 4.43
N GLN A 42 -14.95 -10.81 3.35
CA GLN A 42 -16.29 -10.36 2.97
C GLN A 42 -16.74 -9.01 3.56
N SER A 43 -16.20 -7.94 2.99
CA SER A 43 -17.04 -6.90 2.37
C SER A 43 -16.17 -5.88 1.62
N ALA A 44 -15.34 -6.37 0.69
CA ALA A 44 -15.21 -5.62 -0.54
C ALA A 44 -16.59 -5.72 -1.19
N ALA A 45 -17.43 -4.71 -0.97
CA ALA A 45 -18.64 -4.53 -1.73
C ALA A 45 -18.29 -4.77 -3.19
N GLN A 46 -18.88 -5.81 -3.74
CA GLN A 46 -18.87 -6.12 -5.16
C GLN A 46 -19.53 -4.92 -5.87
N LEU A 47 -18.77 -3.87 -6.12
CA LEU A 47 -18.94 -3.16 -7.37
C LEU A 47 -18.37 -4.11 -8.40
N THR A 48 -19.27 -4.69 -9.19
CA THR A 48 -18.98 -5.43 -10.42
C THR A 48 -18.10 -4.55 -11.32
N LEU A 49 -16.78 -4.58 -11.12
CA LEU A 49 -15.85 -4.23 -12.17
C LEU A 49 -15.71 -5.45 -13.07
N PRO A 50 -15.82 -5.28 -14.41
CA PRO A 50 -15.74 -6.40 -15.34
C PRO A 50 -14.46 -7.18 -15.10
N GLU A 51 -14.58 -8.51 -15.10
CA GLU A 51 -13.49 -9.47 -15.00
C GLU A 51 -12.31 -8.99 -15.87
N ARG A 52 -11.28 -8.45 -15.22
CA ARG A 52 -10.04 -8.07 -15.90
C ARG A 52 -9.32 -9.35 -16.28
N THR A 53 -9.70 -9.92 -17.42
CA THR A 53 -8.90 -10.84 -18.22
C THR A 53 -7.72 -10.06 -18.83
N GLY A 54 -6.87 -9.52 -17.95
CA GLY A 54 -5.68 -8.77 -18.33
C GLY A 54 -4.52 -9.19 -17.44
N PRO A 55 -3.27 -9.08 -17.93
CA PRO A 55 -2.10 -9.34 -17.09
C PRO A 55 -2.19 -8.49 -15.81
N PRO A 56 -1.70 -8.99 -14.66
CA PRO A 56 -1.76 -8.26 -13.40
C PRO A 56 -1.13 -6.89 -13.63
N ILE A 57 -1.96 -5.84 -13.59
CA ILE A 57 -1.47 -4.47 -13.68
C ILE A 57 -0.55 -4.31 -12.48
N LYS A 58 0.75 -4.14 -12.74
CA LYS A 58 1.72 -3.80 -11.71
C LYS A 58 1.38 -2.39 -11.26
N VAL A 59 0.51 -2.28 -10.27
CA VAL A 59 0.20 -1.00 -9.62
C VAL A 59 1.42 -0.65 -8.79
N GLY A 60 2.20 0.33 -9.24
CA GLY A 60 3.32 0.88 -8.46
C GLY A 60 2.79 1.74 -7.31
N ASP A 61 3.60 2.00 -6.29
CA ASP A 61 3.21 2.81 -5.15
C ASP A 61 2.73 4.22 -5.57
N PRO A 62 1.85 4.86 -4.78
CA PRO A 62 1.45 6.24 -5.06
C PRO A 62 2.64 7.17 -4.82
N CYS A 63 2.97 8.00 -5.80
CA CYS A 63 3.99 9.02 -5.64
C CYS A 63 3.54 10.09 -4.62
N PRO A 64 4.39 10.49 -3.65
CA PRO A 64 4.00 11.48 -2.64
C PRO A 64 3.79 12.90 -3.22
N ASP A 65 4.44 13.22 -4.34
CA ASP A 65 4.34 14.54 -4.98
C ASP A 65 3.09 14.68 -5.88
N CYS A 66 2.84 13.71 -6.76
CA CYS A 66 1.75 13.78 -7.74
C CYS A 66 0.60 12.78 -7.53
N GLY A 67 0.72 11.83 -6.60
CA GLY A 67 -0.31 10.82 -6.32
C GLY A 67 -0.44 9.69 -7.35
N GLU A 68 0.36 9.72 -8.43
CA GLU A 68 0.31 8.73 -9.51
C GLU A 68 0.89 7.38 -9.05
N ALA A 69 0.22 6.27 -9.39
CA ALA A 69 0.62 4.89 -9.04
C ALA A 69 1.75 4.33 -9.94
N THR A 70 2.73 5.17 -10.25
CA THR A 70 3.84 4.90 -11.19
C THR A 70 5.20 5.10 -10.52
N LEU A 71 5.25 5.05 -9.18
CA LEU A 71 6.48 5.06 -8.40
C LEU A 71 7.14 3.68 -8.44
N ALA A 72 8.42 3.62 -8.80
CA ALA A 72 9.22 2.40 -8.87
C ALA A 72 10.56 2.59 -8.15
N TYR A 73 11.09 1.53 -7.54
CA TYR A 73 12.41 1.54 -6.92
C TYR A 73 13.45 0.99 -7.91
N GLU A 74 14.38 1.84 -8.33
CA GLU A 74 15.43 1.50 -9.29
C GLU A 74 16.76 2.11 -8.86
N GLU A 75 17.84 1.32 -8.96
CA GLU A 75 19.21 1.78 -8.68
C GLU A 75 19.44 2.35 -7.27
N GLY A 76 18.59 1.99 -6.30
CA GLY A 76 18.68 2.48 -4.93
C GLY A 76 17.86 3.74 -4.64
N CYS A 77 17.09 4.23 -5.61
CA CYS A 77 16.24 5.40 -5.47
C CYS A 77 14.79 5.08 -5.87
N LEU A 78 13.84 5.76 -5.25
CA LEU A 78 12.45 5.80 -5.72
C LEU A 78 12.36 6.78 -6.88
N LYS A 79 11.79 6.37 -8.01
CA LYS A 79 11.59 7.19 -9.21
C LYS A 79 10.12 7.15 -9.61
N CYS A 80 9.49 8.29 -9.80
CA CYS A 80 8.14 8.41 -10.35
C CYS A 80 8.21 8.77 -11.83
N TYR A 81 7.66 7.93 -12.70
CA TYR A 81 7.60 8.22 -14.13
C TYR A 81 6.48 9.20 -14.53
N GLY A 82 5.59 9.56 -13.61
CA GLY A 82 4.50 10.50 -13.87
C GLY A 82 4.92 11.97 -13.74
N CYS A 83 5.65 12.32 -12.66
CA CYS A 83 6.06 13.70 -12.38
C CYS A 83 7.59 13.91 -12.39
N GLY A 84 8.38 12.85 -12.49
CA GLY A 84 9.85 12.93 -12.41
C GLY A 84 10.41 13.02 -10.98
N PHE A 85 9.59 12.83 -9.95
CA PHE A 85 10.04 12.73 -8.56
C PHE A 85 11.09 11.62 -8.41
N ALA A 86 12.23 11.93 -7.79
CA ALA A 86 13.26 10.96 -7.46
C ALA A 86 13.79 11.21 -6.05
N GLU A 87 13.83 10.16 -5.21
CA GLU A 87 14.32 10.23 -3.83
C GLU A 87 15.21 9.03 -3.53
N CYS A 88 16.44 9.31 -3.08
CA CYS A 88 17.41 8.38 -2.51
C CYS A 88 17.69 8.89 -1.08
#